data_AF-A0A663ENF7-F1
#
_entry.id   AF-A0A663ENF7-F1
#
_cell.length_a   1.000
_cell.length_b   1.000
_cell.length_c   1.000
_cell.angle_alpha   90.00
_cell.angle_beta   90.00
_cell.angle_gamma   90.00
#
_symmetry.space_group_name_H-M   'P 1'
#
loop_
_entity.id
_entity.type
_entity.pdbx_description
1 polymer ?
#
loop_
_entity_poly.entity_id
_entity_poly.type
_entity_poly.pdbx_seq_one_letter_code
_entity_poly.pdbx_strand_id
1 'polypeptide(L)'
;LQTPEQAGPDRAFSVRASVSLFYFNSTSNRSVSEQCECGLYGLNSPLLSAQGLVGIPQSANLQACDANTQFTVTKPPWIALIERGNCSFAEKIKVAARRGATAAVIYNKFSGKENALRNLSFDFSA
;
A
#
# COMPACT_ATOMS: atom_id res chain seq x y z
N LEU A 1 35.72 16.91 -2.99
CA LEU A 1 34.77 17.80 -3.70
C LEU A 1 34.25 17.03 -4.90
N GLN A 2 33.17 16.27 -4.71
CA GLN A 2 32.49 15.58 -5.82
C GLN A 2 31.33 16.44 -6.27
N THR A 3 31.41 16.91 -7.51
CA THR A 3 30.37 17.61 -8.25
C THR A 3 29.26 16.62 -8.58
N PRO A 4 27.97 16.93 -8.31
CA PRO A 4 26.88 16.18 -8.89
C PRO A 4 26.64 16.68 -10.32
N GLU A 5 26.94 15.81 -11.27
CA GLU A 5 26.60 15.95 -12.68
C GLU A 5 25.09 16.09 -12.85
N GLN A 6 24.69 17.13 -13.59
CA GLN A 6 23.30 17.49 -13.90
C GLN A 6 22.57 16.35 -14.62
N ALA A 7 21.29 16.11 -14.26
CA ALA A 7 20.38 15.32 -15.07
C ALA A 7 18.93 15.85 -14.99
N GLY A 8 18.57 16.69 -15.97
CA GLY A 8 17.24 16.90 -16.58
C GLY A 8 16.05 17.40 -15.72
N PRO A 9 15.13 18.22 -16.28
CA PRO A 9 13.78 18.33 -15.72
C PRO A 9 13.09 16.96 -15.93
N ASP A 10 12.33 16.50 -14.93
CA ASP A 10 11.57 15.23 -14.91
C ASP A 10 12.24 14.00 -14.27
N ARG A 11 13.25 14.17 -13.39
CA ARG A 11 13.47 13.13 -12.35
C ARG A 11 12.42 13.26 -11.26
N ALA A 12 11.30 12.55 -11.42
CA ALA A 12 10.38 12.30 -10.31
C ALA A 12 11.16 11.60 -9.19
N PHE A 13 11.41 12.31 -8.08
CA PHE A 13 12.04 11.73 -6.90
C PHE A 13 11.09 10.69 -6.31
N SER A 14 11.42 9.42 -6.46
CA SER A 14 10.68 8.33 -5.82
C SER A 14 11.15 8.19 -4.37
N VAL A 15 10.24 8.40 -3.41
CA VAL A 15 10.54 8.30 -1.98
C VAL A 15 10.23 6.89 -1.50
N ARG A 16 11.18 6.23 -0.85
CA ARG A 16 10.99 4.89 -0.29
C ARG A 16 10.14 4.94 0.98
N ALA A 17 9.33 3.90 1.16
CA ALA A 17 8.49 3.69 2.34
C ALA A 17 8.96 2.48 3.13
N SER A 18 9.04 2.65 4.46
CA SER A 18 9.27 1.56 5.40
C SER A 18 7.94 0.95 5.82
N VAL A 19 7.86 -0.37 5.75
CA VAL A 19 6.66 -1.16 6.01
C VAL A 19 6.94 -2.06 7.20
N SER A 20 6.08 -1.99 8.21
CA SER A 20 6.11 -2.88 9.36
C SER A 20 4.80 -3.66 9.43
N LEU A 21 4.88 -4.99 9.40
CA LEU A 21 3.74 -5.88 9.47
C LEU A 21 3.77 -6.66 10.78
N PHE A 22 2.64 -6.67 11.50
CA PHE A 22 2.47 -7.45 12.72
C PHE A 22 1.25 -8.35 12.57
N TYR A 23 1.44 -9.66 12.71
CA TYR A 23 0.37 -10.64 12.56
C TYR A 23 0.54 -11.84 13.50
N PHE A 24 -0.57 -12.52 13.77
CA PHE A 24 -0.57 -13.77 14.51
C PHE A 24 -0.47 -14.95 13.54
N ASN A 25 0.58 -15.76 13.65
CA ASN A 25 0.75 -16.97 12.88
C ASN A 25 0.11 -18.13 13.62
N SER A 26 -1.03 -18.63 13.11
CA SER A 26 -1.79 -19.72 13.73
C SER A 26 -1.06 -21.07 13.67
N THR A 27 -0.20 -21.28 12.67
CA THR A 27 0.58 -22.52 12.52
C THR A 27 1.66 -22.64 13.60
N SER A 28 2.35 -21.54 13.90
CA SER A 28 3.38 -21.51 14.95
C SER A 28 2.86 -21.07 16.33
N ASN A 29 1.59 -20.63 16.39
CA ASN A 29 0.95 -20.06 17.58
C ASN A 29 1.77 -18.91 18.20
N ARG A 30 2.32 -18.03 17.34
CA ARG A 30 3.18 -16.91 17.75
C ARG A 30 2.83 -15.66 16.96
N SER A 31 3.01 -14.51 17.60
CA SER A 31 2.99 -13.23 16.91
C SER A 31 4.32 -13.03 16.17
N VAL A 32 4.22 -12.60 14.92
CA VAL A 32 5.34 -12.32 14.03
C VAL A 32 5.36 -10.84 13.71
N SER A 33 6.55 -10.25 13.70
CA SER A 33 6.79 -8.88 13.26
C SER A 33 7.80 -8.90 12.12
N GLU A 34 7.46 -8.30 10.99
CA GLU A 34 8.30 -8.18 9.81
C GLU A 34 8.47 -6.71 9.45
N GLN A 35 9.64 -6.33 8.96
CA GLN A 35 9.91 -4.95 8.53
C GLN A 35 10.76 -4.93 7.26
N CYS A 36 10.44 -4.02 6.33
CA CYS A 36 11.28 -3.76 5.16
C CYS A 36 11.16 -2.32 4.64
N GLU A 37 12.23 -1.81 4.03
CA GLU A 37 12.22 -0.58 3.22
C GLU A 37 11.96 -0.97 1.75
N CYS A 38 10.74 -1.41 1.48
CA CYS A 38 10.34 -2.16 0.29
C CYS A 38 9.20 -1.49 -0.49
N GLY A 39 8.67 -0.39 0.05
CA GLY A 39 7.59 0.39 -0.54
C GLY A 39 8.07 1.66 -1.23
N LEU A 40 7.18 2.26 -2.02
CA LEU A 40 7.33 3.61 -2.57
C LEU A 40 6.11 4.45 -2.23
N TYR A 41 6.30 5.70 -1.84
CA TYR A 41 5.21 6.67 -1.77
C TYR A 41 4.70 6.98 -3.18
N GLY A 42 3.40 7.10 -3.35
CA GLY A 42 2.82 7.61 -4.58
C GLY A 42 3.19 9.08 -4.80
N LEU A 43 3.24 9.49 -6.06
CA LEU A 43 3.76 10.81 -6.48
C LEU A 43 3.09 11.99 -5.77
N ASN A 44 1.79 11.88 -5.49
CA ASN A 44 0.99 12.93 -4.85
C ASN A 44 0.65 12.59 -3.39
N SER A 45 1.23 11.52 -2.85
CA SER A 45 0.96 11.09 -1.48
C SER A 45 1.69 11.99 -0.49
N PRO A 46 1.06 12.40 0.63
CA PRO A 46 1.79 13.04 1.71
C PRO A 46 2.85 12.10 2.29
N LEU A 47 4.01 12.65 2.66
CA LEU A 47 5.12 11.92 3.26
C LEU A 47 4.92 11.78 4.78
N LEU A 48 3.84 11.09 5.17
CA LEU A 48 3.44 10.85 6.56
C LEU A 48 3.33 9.35 6.84
N SER A 49 3.42 8.97 8.12
CA SER A 49 3.17 7.59 8.55
C SER A 49 1.67 7.33 8.76
N ALA A 50 1.25 6.08 8.54
CA ALA A 50 -0.06 5.59 8.98
C ALA A 50 0.07 4.18 9.55
N GLN A 51 -0.84 3.85 10.45
CA GLN A 51 -0.94 2.57 11.11
C GLN A 51 -2.41 2.21 11.30
N GLY A 52 -2.74 0.93 11.18
CA GLY A 52 -4.10 0.45 11.42
C GLY A 52 -4.23 -1.02 11.07
N LEU A 53 -5.41 -1.59 11.34
CA LEU A 53 -5.74 -2.93 10.87
C LEU A 53 -5.75 -2.96 9.34
N VAL A 54 -5.29 -4.07 8.75
CA VAL A 54 -5.29 -4.23 7.30
C VAL A 54 -6.65 -4.77 6.84
N GLY A 55 -7.32 -4.02 5.96
CA GLY A 55 -8.58 -4.41 5.35
C GLY A 55 -8.42 -4.69 3.85
N ILE A 56 -8.93 -5.83 3.40
CA ILE A 56 -9.02 -6.20 1.97
C ILE A 56 -10.45 -6.04 1.43
N PRO A 57 -10.63 -5.83 0.11
CA PRO A 57 -11.94 -5.85 -0.53
C PRO A 57 -12.74 -7.14 -0.24
N GLN A 58 -14.03 -6.99 0.04
CA GLN A 58 -14.98 -8.11 0.20
C GLN A 58 -15.49 -8.57 -1.18
N SER A 59 -14.57 -9.01 -2.03
CA SER A 59 -14.87 -9.50 -3.38
C SER A 59 -13.82 -10.51 -3.82
N ALA A 60 -14.18 -11.40 -4.75
CA ALA A 60 -13.20 -12.23 -5.44
C ALA A 60 -12.16 -11.39 -6.20
N ASN A 61 -12.52 -10.17 -6.59
CA ASN A 61 -11.63 -9.20 -7.19
C ASN A 61 -11.11 -8.20 -6.14
N LEU A 62 -9.81 -8.27 -5.82
CA LEU A 62 -9.15 -7.42 -4.82
C LEU A 62 -8.69 -6.05 -5.37
N GLN A 63 -9.07 -5.69 -6.60
CA GLN A 63 -8.61 -4.47 -7.26
C GLN A 63 -9.39 -3.20 -6.87
N ALA A 64 -10.51 -3.31 -6.13
CA ALA A 64 -11.31 -2.17 -5.66
C ALA A 64 -11.69 -1.14 -6.75
N CYS A 65 -11.96 -1.61 -7.98
CA CYS A 65 -12.33 -0.73 -9.09
C CYS A 65 -13.80 -0.31 -9.07
N ASP A 66 -14.65 -1.03 -8.34
CA ASP A 66 -16.05 -0.65 -8.15
C ASP A 66 -16.16 0.38 -7.02
N ALA A 67 -16.86 1.50 -7.28
CA ALA A 67 -17.12 2.56 -6.30
C ALA A 67 -17.88 2.07 -5.04
N ASN A 68 -18.60 0.94 -5.16
CA ASN A 68 -19.36 0.28 -4.11
C ASN A 68 -18.57 -0.81 -3.38
N THR A 69 -17.29 -1.02 -3.72
CA THR A 69 -16.43 -2.00 -3.03
C THR A 69 -16.48 -1.78 -1.51
N GLN A 70 -16.73 -2.87 -0.79
CA GLN A 70 -16.68 -2.91 0.68
C GLN A 70 -15.38 -3.56 1.14
N PHE A 71 -14.97 -3.28 2.37
CA PHE A 71 -13.74 -3.82 2.96
C PHE A 71 -14.05 -4.65 4.21
N THR A 72 -13.16 -5.58 4.50
CA THR A 72 -13.23 -6.45 5.70
C THR A 72 -13.09 -5.69 7.01
N VAL A 73 -12.50 -4.49 6.99
CA VAL A 73 -12.37 -3.60 8.13
C VAL A 73 -13.15 -2.33 7.86
N THR A 74 -13.92 -1.88 8.86
CA THR A 74 -14.74 -0.66 8.80
C THR A 74 -14.48 0.31 9.95
N LYS A 75 -13.66 -0.09 10.93
CA LYS A 75 -13.34 0.73 12.10
C LYS A 75 -11.96 1.40 11.94
N PRO A 76 -11.87 2.73 11.95
CA PRO A 76 -10.59 3.43 11.91
C PRO A 76 -9.81 3.32 13.23
N PRO A 77 -8.47 3.45 13.20
CA PRO A 77 -7.65 3.59 11.99
C PRO A 77 -7.43 2.23 11.30
N TRP A 78 -7.51 2.22 9.98
CA TRP A 78 -7.29 1.02 9.17
C TRP A 78 -6.66 1.37 7.83
N ILE A 79 -5.98 0.39 7.23
CA ILE A 79 -5.24 0.52 5.98
C ILE A 79 -5.87 -0.39 4.94
N ALA A 80 -6.23 0.15 3.78
CA ALA A 80 -6.77 -0.62 2.67
C ALA A 80 -5.64 -1.31 1.90
N LEU A 81 -5.67 -2.64 1.78
CA LEU A 81 -4.75 -3.41 0.95
C LEU A 81 -5.45 -3.79 -0.36
N ILE A 82 -4.96 -3.24 -1.48
CA ILE A 82 -5.62 -3.30 -2.78
C ILE A 82 -4.67 -3.88 -3.82
N GLU A 83 -5.17 -4.79 -4.65
CA GLU A 83 -4.39 -5.36 -5.74
C GLU A 83 -4.25 -4.36 -6.90
N ARG A 84 -3.04 -4.26 -7.47
CA ARG A 84 -2.85 -3.59 -8.76
C ARG A 84 -3.70 -4.26 -9.84
N GLY A 85 -4.27 -3.46 -10.71
CA GLY A 85 -5.21 -3.95 -11.71
C GLY A 85 -5.43 -3.02 -12.88
N ASN A 86 -6.61 -3.12 -13.45
CA ASN A 86 -7.04 -2.40 -14.65
C ASN A 86 -7.51 -0.96 -14.40
N CYS A 87 -7.98 -0.64 -13.19
CA CYS A 87 -8.26 0.73 -12.79
C CYS A 87 -7.02 1.45 -12.23
N SER A 88 -7.04 2.77 -12.28
CA SER A 88 -5.96 3.64 -11.83
C SER A 88 -5.74 3.57 -10.32
N PHE A 89 -4.55 3.98 -9.86
CA PHE A 89 -4.26 4.12 -8.44
C PHE A 89 -5.20 5.13 -7.79
N ALA A 90 -5.46 6.25 -8.44
CA ALA A 90 -6.36 7.29 -7.96
C ALA A 90 -7.78 6.76 -7.69
N GLU A 91 -8.34 5.93 -8.57
CA GLU A 91 -9.65 5.31 -8.37
C GLU A 91 -9.66 4.41 -7.13
N LYS A 92 -8.64 3.57 -6.97
CA LYS A 92 -8.49 2.66 -5.82
C LYS A 92 -8.42 3.45 -4.51
N ILE A 93 -7.56 4.47 -4.47
CA ILE A 93 -7.35 5.34 -3.31
C ILE A 93 -8.65 6.06 -2.95
N LYS A 94 -9.38 6.58 -3.95
CA LYS A 94 -10.66 7.24 -3.74
C LYS A 94 -11.70 6.32 -3.12
N VAL A 95 -11.74 5.04 -3.52
CA VAL A 95 -12.64 4.04 -2.94
C VAL A 95 -12.25 3.75 -1.48
N ALA A 96 -10.96 3.59 -1.19
CA ALA A 96 -10.46 3.40 0.18
C ALA A 96 -10.79 4.59 1.09
N ALA A 97 -10.49 5.82 0.64
CA ALA A 97 -10.77 7.06 1.36
C ALA A 97 -12.27 7.21 1.68
N ARG A 98 -13.15 6.91 0.71
CA ARG A 98 -14.62 6.92 0.90
C ARG A 98 -15.12 5.89 1.92
N ARG A 99 -14.31 4.91 2.27
CA ARG A 99 -14.60 3.90 3.31
C ARG A 99 -13.90 4.22 4.64
N GLY A 100 -13.23 5.37 4.73
CA GLY A 100 -12.56 5.83 5.95
C GLY A 100 -11.21 5.16 6.21
N ALA A 101 -10.56 4.61 5.18
CA ALA A 101 -9.18 4.13 5.31
C ALA A 101 -8.24 5.32 5.53
N THR A 102 -7.25 5.16 6.42
CA THR A 102 -6.21 6.16 6.66
C THR A 102 -5.12 6.13 5.59
N ALA A 103 -4.91 4.97 4.95
CA ALA A 103 -3.98 4.81 3.83
C ALA A 103 -4.44 3.67 2.92
N ALA A 104 -3.97 3.70 1.68
CA ALA A 104 -4.10 2.62 0.71
C ALA A 104 -2.71 2.08 0.34
N VAL A 105 -2.58 0.76 0.37
CA VAL A 105 -1.39 0.02 -0.07
C VAL A 105 -1.77 -0.75 -1.30
N ILE A 106 -1.16 -0.40 -2.43
CA ILE A 106 -1.38 -1.05 -3.71
C ILE A 106 -0.23 -2.04 -3.96
N TYR A 107 -0.54 -3.34 -3.93
CA TYR A 107 0.46 -4.38 -4.13
C TYR A 107 0.39 -4.96 -5.55
N ASN A 108 1.55 -5.37 -6.05
CA ASN A 108 1.63 -6.13 -7.31
C ASN A 108 1.51 -7.62 -7.00
N LYS A 109 0.69 -8.37 -7.76
CA LYS A 109 0.71 -9.84 -7.70
C LYS A 109 2.06 -10.34 -8.20
N PHE A 110 2.77 -11.10 -7.38
CA PHE A 110 3.93 -11.86 -7.82
C PHE A 110 3.49 -13.20 -8.41
N SER A 111 4.00 -13.53 -9.59
CA SER A 111 3.78 -14.82 -10.25
C SER A 111 4.89 -15.85 -9.95
N GLY A 112 5.75 -15.61 -8.96
CA GLY A 112 6.90 -16.46 -8.61
C GLY A 112 7.12 -16.63 -7.10
N LYS A 113 8.00 -17.57 -6.72
CA LYS A 113 8.41 -17.87 -5.33
C LYS A 113 9.39 -16.83 -4.75
N GLU A 114 9.08 -15.54 -4.85
CA GLU A 114 9.82 -14.48 -4.14
C GLU A 114 8.90 -13.73 -3.18
N ASN A 115 9.49 -13.25 -2.08
CA ASN A 115 8.83 -12.71 -0.89
C ASN A 115 7.71 -11.69 -1.23
N ALA A 116 6.56 -11.86 -0.57
CA ALA A 116 5.31 -11.12 -0.79
C ALA A 116 5.38 -9.58 -0.56
N LEU A 117 6.51 -9.05 -0.10
CA LEU A 117 6.70 -7.64 0.26
C LEU A 117 7.40 -6.81 -0.83
N ARG A 118 7.66 -7.36 -2.01
CA ARG A 118 8.34 -6.62 -3.09
C ARG A 118 7.34 -5.77 -3.89
N ASN A 119 7.71 -4.52 -4.16
CA ASN A 119 6.98 -3.58 -5.02
C ASN A 119 5.58 -3.19 -4.51
N LEU A 120 5.52 -2.57 -3.33
CA LEU A 120 4.32 -1.96 -2.78
C LEU A 120 4.29 -0.46 -3.10
N SER A 121 3.17 0.03 -3.64
CA SER A 121 2.90 1.47 -3.77
C SER A 121 2.03 1.92 -2.60
N PHE A 122 2.44 2.99 -1.93
CA PHE A 122 1.78 3.53 -0.75
C PHE A 122 1.20 4.89 -1.07
N ASP A 123 -0.12 4.99 -0.97
CA ASP A 123 -0.84 6.23 -1.17
C ASP A 123 -1.65 6.52 0.10
N PHE A 124 -1.22 7.53 0.83
CA PHE A 124 -1.89 7.98 2.04
C PHE A 124 -3.07 8.86 1.63
N SER A 125 -4.26 8.52 2.11
CA SER A 125 -5.47 9.29 1.82
C SER A 125 -5.53 10.49 2.77
N ALA A 126 -5.61 11.70 2.21
CA ALA A 126 -5.98 12.91 2.92
C ALA A 126 -7.48 13.19 2.71
#